data_AF-A0A959Y591-F1
#
_entry.id   AF-A0A959Y591-F1
#
_cell.length_a   1.000
_cell.length_b   1.000
_cell.length_c   1.000
_cell.angle_alpha   90.00
_cell.angle_beta   90.00
_cell.angle_gamma   90.00
#
_symmetry.space_group_name_H-M   'P 1'
#
loop_
_entity.id
_entity.type
_entity.pdbx_description
1 polymer ?
#
loop_
_entity_poly.entity_id
_entity_poly.type
_entity_poly.pdbx_seq_one_letter_code
_entity_poly.pdbx_strand_id
1 'polypeptide(L)'
;MSEAAATVDTEALAPLVKAFLAWYPSDPHASNELHYQDTLTAEHLRAMSVDELVAFFHQFTKDGGHVQSGGHRFAGRLKATVLKDPERFRAHVLKPFDKEFDVQAWLQEIKDFPGWGKGIATIYLLRVDPLRYVVVNGKSMDAYRHLGYPIRRSPLGAAYEDLLKAQQDVLEQFPEMTNFYRTDAFSHFLIGTDEGKELSEWAGGEEEEQEPLELRDLTQVAWLKDMDREDWELFLNESDRLITELGLTADDERYVLSLRDDSKRRLACLVQSRMFIGYYPKERELSIQLRPDALERLAHTGITWSFTFKGSPEGNNYKLPIGKYREYREVLFPETVALARELLPRGKRAPQRKHHITDLDRMVREPDFRGKALDHLLDQKGPWPGQQAPSYWLFQGNPQRYDAIGALRDGQLRYWSATKHQEAIRPGDKVILWQSGKQSGCYALCTVTTPVHQVPASTSPYDRVPQEEGSRPVVELRVDQNLWDTPILQESIADNPAAAALKAGLQGTNFSANREQYELF
;
A
#
# COMPACT_ATOMS: atom_id res chain seq x y z
N MET A 1 -14.29 16.53 32.17
CA MET A 1 -14.81 15.17 32.40
C MET A 1 -13.75 14.23 31.85
N SER A 2 -13.13 13.38 32.67
CA SER A 2 -12.07 12.50 32.18
C SER A 2 -12.70 11.45 31.27
N GLU A 3 -12.23 11.34 30.03
CA GLU A 3 -12.51 10.17 29.21
C GLU A 3 -11.95 8.96 29.96
N ALA A 4 -12.83 8.05 30.39
CA ALA A 4 -12.40 6.75 30.86
C ALA A 4 -11.64 6.09 29.70
N ALA A 5 -10.41 5.65 29.95
CA ALA A 5 -9.65 4.88 28.98
C ALA A 5 -10.51 3.68 28.55
N ALA A 6 -10.56 3.39 27.26
CA ALA A 6 -11.23 2.19 26.75
C ALA A 6 -10.43 0.98 27.25
N THR A 7 -10.85 0.40 28.37
CA THR A 7 -10.26 -0.79 28.96
C THR A 7 -10.87 -2.03 28.31
N VAL A 8 -10.03 -2.96 27.86
CA VAL A 8 -10.50 -4.27 27.37
C VAL A 8 -10.68 -5.22 28.55
N ASP A 9 -11.66 -6.13 28.45
CA ASP A 9 -11.98 -7.09 29.49
C ASP A 9 -10.79 -8.00 29.85
N THR A 10 -10.40 -7.97 31.13
CA THR A 10 -9.31 -8.79 31.69
C THR A 10 -9.54 -10.28 31.48
N GLU A 11 -10.78 -10.77 31.55
CA GLU A 11 -11.08 -12.20 31.36
C GLU A 11 -10.78 -12.67 29.93
N ALA A 12 -10.95 -11.78 28.94
CA ALA A 12 -10.64 -12.06 27.55
C ALA A 12 -9.12 -12.04 27.27
N LEU A 13 -8.37 -11.15 27.94
CA LEU A 13 -6.93 -10.99 27.74
C LEU A 13 -6.08 -12.02 28.48
N ALA A 14 -6.52 -12.46 29.66
CA ALA A 14 -5.78 -13.37 30.53
C ALA A 14 -5.23 -14.64 29.83
N PRO A 15 -6.01 -15.40 29.01
CA PRO A 15 -5.47 -16.57 28.33
C PRO A 15 -4.39 -16.22 27.31
N LEU A 16 -4.51 -15.09 26.60
CA LEU A 16 -3.55 -14.63 25.60
C LEU A 16 -2.23 -14.23 26.26
N VAL A 17 -2.29 -13.46 27.36
CA VAL A 17 -1.12 -13.02 28.11
C VAL A 17 -0.41 -14.24 28.74
N LYS A 18 -1.16 -15.19 29.29
CA LYS A 18 -0.59 -16.43 29.84
C LYS A 18 0.18 -17.23 28.78
N ALA A 19 -0.39 -17.38 27.58
CA ALA A 19 0.27 -18.07 26.48
C ALA A 19 1.53 -17.32 26.02
N PHE A 20 1.44 -15.99 25.89
CA PHE A 20 2.59 -15.14 25.58
C PHE A 20 3.73 -15.32 26.60
N LEU A 21 3.45 -15.28 27.90
CA LEU A 21 4.46 -15.42 28.95
C LEU A 21 5.12 -16.81 28.93
N ALA A 22 4.43 -17.84 28.48
CA ALA A 22 5.01 -19.18 28.28
C ALA A 22 5.90 -19.23 27.02
N TRP A 23 5.50 -18.53 25.96
CA TRP A 23 6.22 -18.45 24.69
C TRP A 23 7.48 -17.57 24.76
N TYR A 24 7.38 -16.40 25.39
CA TYR A 24 8.37 -15.32 25.34
C TYR A 24 9.81 -15.75 25.68
N PRO A 25 10.08 -16.56 26.73
CA PRO A 25 11.45 -16.97 27.07
C PRO A 25 12.17 -17.76 25.97
N SER A 26 11.42 -18.37 25.04
CA SER A 26 11.98 -19.16 23.94
C SER A 26 12.22 -18.34 22.66
N ASP A 27 11.71 -17.11 22.59
CA ASP A 27 11.79 -16.28 21.41
C ASP A 27 13.00 -15.32 21.45
N PRO A 28 13.64 -15.01 20.29
CA PRO A 28 14.74 -14.05 20.23
C PRO A 28 14.41 -12.66 20.80
N HIS A 29 13.15 -12.25 20.91
CA HIS A 29 12.81 -10.98 21.54
C HIS A 29 13.25 -10.93 23.01
N ALA A 30 13.14 -12.03 23.76
CA ALA A 30 13.52 -12.07 25.17
C ALA A 30 15.03 -11.84 25.38
N SER A 31 15.88 -12.47 24.57
CA SER A 31 17.34 -12.24 24.64
C SER A 31 17.75 -10.85 24.15
N ASN A 32 16.91 -10.19 23.35
CA ASN A 32 17.14 -8.85 22.84
C ASN A 32 16.53 -7.74 23.71
N GLU A 33 15.77 -8.03 24.77
CA GLU A 33 15.06 -7.04 25.59
C GLU A 33 15.99 -5.91 26.07
N LEU A 34 17.18 -6.28 26.53
CA LEU A 34 18.17 -5.37 27.09
C LEU A 34 19.37 -5.07 26.16
N HIS A 35 19.27 -5.40 24.86
CA HIS A 35 20.39 -5.36 23.92
C HIS A 35 21.15 -4.02 23.89
N TYR A 36 20.42 -2.90 23.98
CA TYR A 36 21.00 -1.55 23.88
C TYR A 36 21.18 -0.84 25.23
N GLN A 37 20.87 -1.48 26.36
CA GLN A 37 20.83 -0.81 27.68
C GLN A 37 22.13 -0.08 28.03
N ASP A 38 23.27 -0.67 27.66
CA ASP A 38 24.61 -0.16 27.99
C ASP A 38 25.23 0.64 26.83
N THR A 39 24.72 0.49 25.60
CA THR A 39 25.33 1.08 24.40
C THR A 39 24.59 2.32 23.93
N LEU A 40 23.28 2.41 24.15
CA LEU A 40 22.44 3.56 23.79
C LEU A 40 22.20 4.46 25.00
N THR A 41 23.24 5.18 25.42
CA THR A 41 23.16 6.16 26.51
C THR A 41 23.40 7.57 26.00
N ALA A 42 22.87 8.58 26.71
CA ALA A 42 23.11 9.98 26.37
C ALA A 42 24.61 10.32 26.41
N GLU A 43 25.37 9.72 27.32
CA GLU A 43 26.81 9.89 27.42
C GLU A 43 27.53 9.31 26.19
N HIS A 44 27.20 8.08 25.79
CA HIS A 44 27.79 7.46 24.61
C HIS A 44 27.45 8.24 23.33
N LEU A 45 26.19 8.64 23.13
CA LEU A 45 25.79 9.42 21.94
C LEU A 45 26.47 10.79 21.85
N ARG A 46 26.74 11.44 23.00
CA ARG A 46 27.51 12.70 23.05
C ARG A 46 28.99 12.49 22.76
N ALA A 47 29.55 11.36 23.20
CA ALA A 47 30.97 11.04 23.04
C ALA A 47 31.31 10.51 21.63
N MET A 48 30.35 9.94 20.90
CA MET A 48 30.56 9.42 19.56
C MET A 48 31.09 10.49 18.59
N SER A 49 32.18 10.18 17.90
CA SER A 49 32.59 10.89 16.69
C SER A 49 31.50 10.82 15.61
N VAL A 50 31.61 11.66 14.58
CA VAL A 50 30.66 11.65 13.45
C VAL A 50 30.63 10.27 12.77
N ASP A 51 31.78 9.63 12.57
CA ASP A 51 31.87 8.32 11.93
C ASP A 51 31.22 7.22 12.78
N GLU A 52 31.42 7.26 14.10
CA GLU A 52 30.78 6.33 15.04
C GLU A 52 29.27 6.53 15.10
N LEU A 53 28.79 7.78 15.13
CA LEU A 53 27.36 8.11 15.10
C LEU A 53 26.70 7.56 13.82
N VAL A 54 27.32 7.81 12.67
CA VAL A 54 26.83 7.34 11.37
C VAL A 54 26.84 5.81 11.32
N ALA A 55 27.92 5.16 11.77
CA ALA A 55 28.03 3.71 11.79
C ALA A 55 26.99 3.07 12.71
N PHE A 56 26.81 3.63 13.91
CA PHE A 56 25.85 3.17 14.90
C PHE A 56 24.43 3.22 14.35
N PHE A 57 23.96 4.38 13.86
CA PHE A 57 22.57 4.50 13.38
C PHE A 57 22.33 3.77 12.06
N HIS A 58 23.35 3.63 11.21
CA HIS A 58 23.28 2.77 10.05
C HIS A 58 23.05 1.30 10.47
N GLN A 59 23.82 0.80 11.44
CA GLN A 59 23.70 -0.58 11.93
C GLN A 59 22.41 -0.80 12.73
N PHE A 60 22.06 0.12 13.62
CA PHE A 60 20.79 0.13 14.35
C PHE A 60 19.59 0.00 13.41
N THR A 61 19.59 0.79 12.33
CA THR A 61 18.53 0.71 11.30
C THR A 61 18.61 -0.60 10.54
N LYS A 62 19.82 -1.06 10.19
CA LYS A 62 20.05 -2.32 9.48
C LYS A 62 19.45 -3.50 10.26
N ASP A 63 19.63 -3.54 11.57
CA ASP A 63 19.17 -4.61 12.46
C ASP A 63 17.74 -4.40 12.96
N GLY A 64 17.08 -3.31 12.54
CA GLY A 64 15.73 -2.96 13.00
C GLY A 64 15.65 -2.75 14.51
N GLY A 65 16.73 -2.24 15.12
CA GLY A 65 16.88 -2.04 16.55
C GLY A 65 16.71 -3.33 17.37
N HIS A 66 16.92 -4.51 16.77
CA HIS A 66 16.65 -5.81 17.39
C HIS A 66 15.20 -6.00 17.87
N VAL A 67 14.25 -5.27 17.26
CA VAL A 67 12.80 -5.38 17.52
C VAL A 67 12.06 -5.93 16.31
N GLN A 68 12.49 -5.57 15.09
CA GLN A 68 11.84 -6.05 13.86
C GLN A 68 12.84 -6.46 12.79
N SER A 69 12.40 -7.32 11.86
CA SER A 69 13.18 -7.65 10.66
C SER A 69 12.95 -6.64 9.53
N GLY A 70 13.97 -6.39 8.70
CA GLY A 70 13.81 -5.68 7.42
C GLY A 70 14.21 -4.20 7.38
N GLY A 71 14.89 -3.68 8.42
CA GLY A 71 15.34 -2.28 8.44
C GLY A 71 16.43 -1.91 7.41
N HIS A 72 17.02 -2.89 6.72
CA HIS A 72 17.97 -2.68 5.61
C HIS A 72 17.47 -1.72 4.52
N ARG A 73 16.15 -1.65 4.27
CA ARG A 73 15.56 -0.86 3.17
C ARG A 73 15.81 0.64 3.29
N PHE A 74 15.97 1.16 4.52
CA PHE A 74 16.13 2.58 4.78
C PHE A 74 17.52 2.97 5.33
N ALA A 75 18.32 1.99 5.74
CA ALA A 75 19.64 2.22 6.36
C ALA A 75 20.57 3.09 5.49
N GLY A 76 20.64 2.81 4.18
CA GLY A 76 21.47 3.60 3.25
C GLY A 76 21.02 5.06 3.13
N ARG A 77 19.71 5.31 3.15
CA ARG A 77 19.15 6.67 3.09
C ARG A 77 19.42 7.43 4.39
N LEU A 78 19.21 6.79 5.55
CA LEU A 78 19.53 7.40 6.84
C LEU A 78 21.01 7.74 6.95
N LYS A 79 21.90 6.83 6.52
CA LYS A 79 23.34 7.09 6.50
C LYS A 79 23.68 8.39 5.77
N ALA A 80 23.10 8.60 4.59
CA ALA A 80 23.29 9.84 3.82
C ALA A 80 22.74 11.07 4.56
N THR A 81 21.60 10.94 5.25
CA THR A 81 21.00 12.01 6.06
C THR A 81 21.88 12.39 7.25
N VAL A 82 22.39 11.42 8.02
CA VAL A 82 23.26 11.70 9.17
C VAL A 82 24.58 12.32 8.72
N LEU A 83 25.16 11.87 7.60
CA LEU A 83 26.37 12.46 7.04
C LEU A 83 26.19 13.92 6.59
N LYS A 84 24.98 14.31 6.18
CA LYS A 84 24.69 15.67 5.72
C LYS A 84 24.70 16.68 6.86
N ASP A 85 24.18 16.31 8.03
CA ASP A 85 24.08 17.19 9.19
C ASP A 85 24.13 16.38 10.51
N PRO A 86 25.32 15.90 10.90
CA PRO A 86 25.47 14.98 12.03
C PRO A 86 25.16 15.64 13.36
N GLU A 87 25.45 16.93 13.51
CA GLU A 87 25.17 17.67 14.74
C GLU A 87 23.67 17.85 14.96
N ARG A 88 22.91 18.21 13.91
CA ARG A 88 21.45 18.30 14.00
C ARG A 88 20.82 16.94 14.30
N PHE A 89 21.31 15.87 13.66
CA PHE A 89 20.82 14.53 13.94
C PHE A 89 21.15 14.10 15.38
N ARG A 90 22.39 14.33 15.85
CA ARG A 90 22.79 14.06 17.24
C ARG A 90 21.90 14.80 18.24
N ALA A 91 21.65 16.10 18.00
CA ALA A 91 20.76 16.89 18.85
C ALA A 91 19.34 16.32 18.89
N HIS A 92 18.81 15.87 17.74
CA HIS A 92 17.49 15.24 17.67
C HIS A 92 17.41 13.93 18.47
N VAL A 93 18.40 13.03 18.32
CA VAL A 93 18.39 11.73 19.03
C VAL A 93 18.74 11.85 20.52
N LEU A 94 19.32 12.96 20.98
CA LEU A 94 19.58 13.17 22.41
C LEU A 94 18.34 13.63 23.21
N LYS A 95 17.34 14.24 22.55
CA LYS A 95 16.12 14.76 23.22
C LYS A 95 15.38 13.73 24.08
N PRO A 96 15.21 12.45 23.69
CA PRO A 96 14.44 11.48 24.46
C PRO A 96 15.01 11.12 25.84
N PHE A 97 16.28 11.47 26.10
CA PHE A 97 16.92 11.28 27.40
C PHE A 97 16.57 12.39 28.40
N ASP A 98 15.97 13.49 27.96
CA ASP A 98 15.55 14.57 28.83
C ASP A 98 14.28 14.19 29.63
N LYS A 99 14.17 14.71 30.85
CA LYS A 99 13.01 14.46 31.73
C LYS A 99 11.73 15.09 31.18
N GLU A 100 11.83 16.32 30.67
CA GLU A 100 10.74 17.09 30.08
C GLU A 100 10.58 16.82 28.57
N PHE A 101 10.85 15.58 28.13
CA PHE A 101 10.83 15.23 26.72
C PHE A 101 9.40 15.25 26.15
N ASP A 102 9.18 16.12 25.15
CA ASP A 102 7.94 16.18 24.37
C ASP A 102 8.01 15.21 23.18
N VAL A 103 7.38 14.05 23.35
CA VAL A 103 7.30 13.02 22.31
C VAL A 103 6.53 13.48 21.08
N GLN A 104 5.50 14.32 21.23
CA GLN A 104 4.65 14.76 20.12
C GLN A 104 5.42 15.71 19.20
N ALA A 105 6.12 16.69 19.79
CA ALA A 105 7.00 17.58 19.04
C ALA A 105 8.12 16.79 18.34
N TRP A 106 8.74 15.84 19.05
CA TRP A 106 9.81 15.02 18.49
C TRP A 106 9.35 14.15 17.30
N LEU A 107 8.15 13.55 17.39
CA LEU A 107 7.58 12.76 16.29
C LEU A 107 7.28 13.60 15.05
N GLN A 108 7.02 14.91 15.19
CA GLN A 108 6.84 15.81 14.04
C GLN A 108 8.15 16.14 13.33
N GLU A 109 9.28 16.14 14.06
CA GLU A 109 10.61 16.45 13.52
C GLU A 109 11.17 15.32 12.65
N ILE A 110 10.69 14.08 12.79
CA ILE A 110 11.24 12.93 12.04
C ILE A 110 11.19 13.13 10.52
N LYS A 111 10.23 13.91 10.02
CA LYS A 111 10.06 14.23 8.59
C LYS A 111 11.26 15.01 8.02
N ASP A 112 12.03 15.68 8.88
CA ASP A 112 13.22 16.42 8.50
C ASP A 112 14.44 15.52 8.25
N PHE A 113 14.34 14.22 8.59
CA PHE A 113 15.43 13.25 8.51
C PHE A 113 15.07 12.09 7.56
N PRO A 114 15.33 12.20 6.24
CA PRO A 114 15.04 11.13 5.30
C PRO A 114 15.69 9.79 5.69
N GLY A 115 14.89 8.73 5.76
CA GLY A 115 15.36 7.41 6.23
C GLY A 115 15.17 7.17 7.74
N TRP A 116 14.81 8.20 8.52
CA TRP A 116 14.39 8.12 9.92
C TRP A 116 12.86 7.98 10.03
N GLY A 117 12.34 6.87 9.48
CA GLY A 117 10.89 6.67 9.38
C GLY A 117 10.20 6.36 10.71
N LYS A 118 8.85 6.49 10.74
CA LYS A 118 7.99 6.29 11.92
C LYS A 118 8.33 5.04 12.76
N GLY A 119 8.53 3.89 12.08
CA GLY A 119 8.78 2.62 12.76
C GLY A 119 10.17 2.58 13.43
N ILE A 120 11.23 2.98 12.72
CA ILE A 120 12.58 2.93 13.31
C ILE A 120 12.77 4.01 14.39
N ALA A 121 12.14 5.17 14.22
CA ALA A 121 12.17 6.26 15.19
C ALA A 121 11.46 5.88 16.51
N THR A 122 10.32 5.21 16.45
CA THR A 122 9.63 4.75 17.68
C THR A 122 10.31 3.53 18.32
N ILE A 123 10.95 2.66 17.54
CA ILE A 123 11.88 1.64 18.08
C ILE A 123 13.05 2.28 18.80
N TYR A 124 13.60 3.36 18.24
CA TYR A 124 14.64 4.13 18.92
C TYR A 124 14.17 4.63 20.28
N LEU A 125 12.97 5.23 20.37
CA LEU A 125 12.39 5.64 21.65
C LEU A 125 12.26 4.44 22.61
N LEU A 126 11.67 3.33 22.18
CA LEU A 126 11.55 2.11 23.00
C LEU A 126 12.92 1.64 23.54
N ARG A 127 13.99 1.76 22.74
CA ARG A 127 15.35 1.39 23.16
C ARG A 127 16.01 2.40 24.08
N VAL A 128 15.62 3.67 24.03
CA VAL A 128 16.08 4.69 25.00
C VAL A 128 15.51 4.38 26.39
N ASP A 129 14.21 4.09 26.47
CA ASP A 129 13.57 3.74 27.73
C ASP A 129 12.33 2.85 27.50
N PRO A 130 12.41 1.53 27.75
CA PRO A 130 11.31 0.61 27.54
C PRO A 130 10.18 0.79 28.57
N LEU A 131 10.38 1.60 29.63
CA LEU A 131 9.33 1.92 30.61
C LEU A 131 8.52 3.16 30.22
N ARG A 132 8.98 3.95 29.23
CA ARG A 132 8.33 5.22 28.85
C ARG A 132 7.71 5.21 27.46
N TYR A 133 8.28 4.43 26.54
CA TYR A 133 8.00 4.62 25.12
C TYR A 133 7.50 3.37 24.43
N VAL A 134 6.51 3.55 23.54
CA VAL A 134 5.95 2.48 22.70
C VAL A 134 6.47 2.52 21.27
N VAL A 135 6.30 1.40 20.57
CA VAL A 135 6.56 1.29 19.13
C VAL A 135 5.27 1.46 18.34
N VAL A 136 5.33 2.31 17.30
CA VAL A 136 4.23 2.46 16.35
C VAL A 136 4.64 1.83 15.03
N ASN A 137 4.12 0.62 14.80
CA ASN A 137 4.24 -0.09 13.52
C ASN A 137 2.89 -0.76 13.18
N GLY A 138 2.74 -1.23 11.93
CA GLY A 138 1.51 -1.88 11.48
C GLY A 138 1.07 -3.03 12.38
N LYS A 139 2.01 -3.89 12.79
CA LYS A 139 1.70 -5.05 13.64
C LYS A 139 1.18 -4.67 15.01
N SER A 140 1.82 -3.70 15.68
CA SER A 140 1.42 -3.27 17.01
C SER A 140 0.03 -2.62 16.96
N MET A 141 -0.23 -1.75 15.97
CA MET A 141 -1.57 -1.15 15.80
C MET A 141 -2.63 -2.22 15.52
N ASP A 142 -2.36 -3.13 14.59
CA ASP A 142 -3.30 -4.18 14.18
C ASP A 142 -3.62 -5.13 15.32
N ALA A 143 -2.61 -5.54 16.10
CA ALA A 143 -2.81 -6.42 17.26
C ALA A 143 -3.68 -5.76 18.33
N TYR A 144 -3.41 -4.51 18.72
CA TYR A 144 -4.21 -3.85 19.76
C TYR A 144 -5.62 -3.50 19.27
N ARG A 145 -5.81 -3.18 17.98
CA ARG A 145 -7.16 -3.05 17.40
C ARG A 145 -7.93 -4.35 17.46
N HIS A 146 -7.26 -5.47 17.18
CA HIS A 146 -7.84 -6.81 17.26
C HIS A 146 -8.32 -7.16 18.68
N LEU A 147 -7.56 -6.73 19.69
CA LEU A 147 -7.96 -6.86 21.09
C LEU A 147 -9.14 -5.95 21.48
N GLY A 148 -9.57 -5.04 20.60
CA GLY A 148 -10.70 -4.13 20.83
C GLY A 148 -10.33 -2.71 21.23
N TYR A 149 -9.04 -2.34 21.25
CA TYR A 149 -8.62 -0.97 21.55
C TYR A 149 -8.85 -0.02 20.37
N PRO A 150 -9.34 1.20 20.60
CA PRO A 150 -9.61 2.18 19.55
C PRO A 150 -8.32 2.90 19.09
N ILE A 151 -7.45 2.20 18.35
CA ILE A 151 -6.19 2.77 17.86
C ILE A 151 -6.39 3.47 16.51
N ARG A 152 -6.09 4.77 16.46
CA ARG A 152 -6.02 5.53 15.20
C ARG A 152 -4.77 5.13 14.41
N ARG A 153 -4.88 5.02 13.07
CA ARG A 153 -3.73 4.76 12.19
C ARG A 153 -2.93 6.03 11.87
N SER A 154 -3.57 7.19 11.93
CA SER A 154 -2.99 8.51 11.64
C SER A 154 -3.73 9.61 12.41
N PRO A 155 -3.10 10.79 12.61
CA PRO A 155 -1.67 11.08 12.41
C PRO A 155 -0.78 10.29 13.38
N LEU A 156 0.54 10.21 13.13
CA LEU A 156 1.48 9.40 13.93
C LEU A 156 1.40 9.69 15.43
N GLY A 157 1.27 10.97 15.81
CA GLY A 157 1.15 11.38 17.21
C GLY A 157 -0.08 10.81 17.92
N ALA A 158 -1.22 10.78 17.21
CA ALA A 158 -2.46 10.20 17.70
C ALA A 158 -2.36 8.67 17.83
N ALA A 159 -1.79 8.00 16.82
CA ALA A 159 -1.53 6.56 16.86
C ALA A 159 -0.61 6.17 18.03
N TYR A 160 0.40 7.01 18.30
CA TYR A 160 1.32 6.84 19.42
C TYR A 160 0.60 6.93 20.77
N GLU A 161 -0.22 7.97 20.97
CA GLU A 161 -0.99 8.15 22.21
C GLU A 161 -1.97 7.00 22.46
N ASP A 162 -2.67 6.54 21.41
CA ASP A 162 -3.63 5.46 21.54
C ASP A 162 -2.92 4.14 21.90
N LEU A 163 -1.79 3.84 21.24
CA LEU A 163 -0.98 2.66 21.56
C LEU A 163 -0.38 2.75 22.97
N LEU A 164 0.10 3.92 23.37
CA LEU A 164 0.62 4.12 24.72
C LEU A 164 -0.45 3.81 25.77
N LYS A 165 -1.67 4.35 25.60
CA LYS A 165 -2.81 4.06 26.50
C LYS A 165 -3.19 2.59 26.50
N ALA A 166 -3.27 1.95 25.33
CA ALA A 166 -3.66 0.54 25.22
C ALA A 166 -2.62 -0.41 25.82
N GLN A 167 -1.33 -0.14 25.60
CA GLN A 167 -0.26 -0.93 26.21
C GLN A 167 -0.18 -0.69 27.71
N GLN A 168 -0.39 0.56 28.17
CA GLN A 168 -0.45 0.91 29.59
C GLN A 168 -1.57 0.13 30.30
N ASP A 169 -2.76 0.02 29.69
CA ASP A 169 -3.86 -0.79 30.23
C ASP A 169 -3.44 -2.26 30.41
N VAL A 170 -2.76 -2.85 29.41
CA VAL A 170 -2.22 -4.22 29.54
C VAL A 170 -1.19 -4.35 30.65
N LEU A 171 -0.28 -3.38 30.82
CA LEU A 171 0.70 -3.39 31.92
C LEU A 171 0.02 -3.30 33.29
N GLU A 172 -1.04 -2.50 33.41
CA GLU A 172 -1.80 -2.31 34.66
C GLU A 172 -2.61 -3.56 35.02
N GLN A 173 -3.19 -4.24 34.03
CA GLN A 173 -3.94 -5.49 34.23
C GLN A 173 -3.03 -6.69 34.48
N PHE A 174 -1.82 -6.72 33.90
CA PHE A 174 -0.90 -7.85 33.96
C PHE A 174 0.52 -7.39 34.35
N PRO A 175 0.81 -7.21 35.65
CA PRO A 175 2.11 -6.69 36.13
C PRO A 175 3.35 -7.54 35.73
N GLU A 176 3.16 -8.78 35.30
CA GLU A 176 4.21 -9.64 34.72
C GLU A 176 4.70 -9.15 33.35
N MET A 177 3.89 -8.35 32.66
CA MET A 177 4.29 -7.53 31.51
C MET A 177 5.07 -6.34 32.06
N THR A 178 6.39 -6.48 32.19
CA THR A 178 7.19 -5.52 32.98
C THR A 178 7.50 -4.20 32.28
N ASN A 179 7.26 -4.08 30.97
CA ASN A 179 7.62 -2.90 30.18
C ASN A 179 6.96 -2.89 28.78
N PHE A 180 7.11 -1.77 28.06
CA PHE A 180 6.55 -1.61 26.72
C PHE A 180 7.23 -2.47 25.64
N TYR A 181 8.43 -2.98 25.93
CA TYR A 181 9.11 -3.91 25.03
C TYR A 181 8.36 -5.25 24.97
N ARG A 182 7.90 -5.73 26.13
CA ARG A 182 7.09 -6.96 26.21
C ARG A 182 5.70 -6.79 25.62
N THR A 183 5.05 -5.64 25.78
CA THR A 183 3.74 -5.39 25.16
C THR A 183 3.82 -5.25 23.63
N ASP A 184 4.95 -4.79 23.08
CA ASP A 184 5.22 -4.86 21.64
C ASP A 184 5.54 -6.29 21.18
N ALA A 185 6.36 -7.04 21.93
CA ALA A 185 6.60 -8.46 21.66
C ALA A 185 5.31 -9.29 21.75
N PHE A 186 4.37 -8.89 22.61
CA PHE A 186 3.04 -9.49 22.69
C PHE A 186 2.25 -9.28 21.40
N SER A 187 2.33 -8.09 20.77
CA SER A 187 1.79 -7.91 19.41
C SER A 187 2.43 -8.87 18.42
N HIS A 188 3.75 -9.08 18.49
CA HIS A 188 4.40 -10.07 17.64
C HIS A 188 3.88 -11.49 17.87
N PHE A 189 3.69 -11.90 19.12
CA PHE A 189 3.10 -13.19 19.45
C PHE A 189 1.71 -13.34 18.84
N LEU A 190 0.79 -12.42 19.15
CA LEU A 190 -0.62 -12.48 18.77
C LEU A 190 -0.83 -12.66 17.26
N ILE A 191 -0.13 -11.88 16.45
CA ILE A 191 -0.41 -11.83 15.00
C ILE A 191 0.76 -12.29 14.12
N GLY A 192 1.90 -12.62 14.73
CA GLY A 192 3.12 -13.02 14.03
C GLY A 192 3.49 -14.50 14.19
N THR A 193 2.90 -15.20 15.16
CA THR A 193 3.13 -16.64 15.40
C THR A 193 1.87 -17.45 15.09
N ASP A 194 1.99 -18.72 14.72
CA ASP A 194 0.81 -19.54 14.41
C ASP A 194 -0.03 -19.80 15.67
N GLU A 195 0.62 -20.05 16.81
CA GLU A 195 -0.02 -20.24 18.12
C GLU A 195 -0.81 -18.99 18.56
N GLY A 196 -0.18 -17.82 18.52
CA GLY A 196 -0.86 -16.57 18.91
C GLY A 196 -2.03 -16.23 17.99
N LYS A 197 -1.91 -16.52 16.69
CA LYS A 197 -3.00 -16.28 15.72
C LYS A 197 -4.20 -17.19 15.96
N GLU A 198 -3.95 -18.47 16.25
CA GLU A 198 -5.02 -19.42 16.57
C GLU A 198 -5.73 -19.01 17.86
N LEU A 199 -4.96 -18.70 18.92
CA LEU A 199 -5.50 -18.31 20.23
C LEU A 199 -6.28 -17.00 20.19
N SER A 200 -5.81 -16.02 19.41
CA SER A 200 -6.51 -14.74 19.26
C SER A 200 -7.60 -14.78 18.22
N GLU A 201 -7.83 -15.89 17.52
CA GLU A 201 -8.72 -15.97 16.35
C GLU A 201 -8.36 -14.95 15.25
N TRP A 202 -7.08 -14.64 15.11
CA TRP A 202 -6.57 -13.71 14.11
C TRP A 202 -6.68 -14.30 12.70
N ALA A 203 -7.68 -13.83 11.94
CA ALA A 203 -7.90 -14.20 10.55
C ALA A 203 -6.93 -13.52 9.55
N GLY A 204 -5.98 -12.72 10.05
CA GLY A 204 -5.15 -11.84 9.23
C GLY A 204 -5.57 -10.38 9.36
N GLY A 205 -4.61 -9.50 9.52
CA GLY A 205 -4.86 -8.07 9.61
C GLY A 205 -5.18 -7.50 8.24
N GLU A 206 -5.86 -6.37 8.25
CA GLU A 206 -5.65 -5.35 7.23
C GLU A 206 -4.16 -4.98 7.25
N GLU A 207 -3.32 -5.79 6.59
CA GLU A 207 -1.95 -5.41 6.25
C GLU A 207 -2.00 -3.95 5.79
N GLU A 208 -1.20 -3.09 6.43
CA GLU A 208 -1.04 -1.67 6.07
C GLU A 208 -1.25 -1.51 4.57
N GLU A 209 -2.37 -0.89 4.24
CA GLU A 209 -2.63 -0.25 2.97
C GLU A 209 -1.39 0.56 2.61
N GLN A 210 -0.55 0.01 1.74
CA GLN A 210 0.19 0.84 0.81
C GLN A 210 -0.83 1.36 -0.19
N GLU A 211 -1.63 2.34 0.26
CA GLU A 211 -2.69 2.99 -0.50
C GLU A 211 -3.73 1.99 -1.07
N PRO A 212 -4.88 2.47 -1.56
CA PRO A 212 -5.62 1.67 -2.52
C PRO A 212 -4.64 1.40 -3.67
N LEU A 213 -4.28 0.13 -3.90
CA LEU A 213 -3.76 -0.34 -5.18
C LEU A 213 -4.87 -0.05 -6.20
N GLU A 214 -4.90 1.21 -6.65
CA GLU A 214 -5.90 1.78 -7.54
C GLU A 214 -6.11 0.79 -8.67
N LEU A 215 -7.38 0.44 -8.89
CA LEU A 215 -7.88 -0.51 -9.87
C LEU A 215 -6.83 -0.92 -10.91
N ARG A 216 -6.33 -2.17 -10.79
CA ARG A 216 -6.29 -3.29 -11.77
C ARG A 216 -6.43 -2.99 -13.28
N ASP A 217 -6.26 -1.77 -13.74
CA ASP A 217 -6.38 -1.31 -15.10
C ASP A 217 -5.01 -1.46 -15.74
N LEU A 218 -4.88 -2.54 -16.51
CA LEU A 218 -3.65 -2.86 -17.23
C LEU A 218 -3.23 -1.73 -18.19
N THR A 219 -4.14 -0.85 -18.61
CA THR A 219 -3.83 0.25 -19.53
C THR A 219 -3.00 1.38 -18.92
N GLN A 220 -3.01 1.49 -17.58
CA GLN A 220 -2.28 2.54 -16.86
C GLN A 220 -0.85 2.15 -16.49
N VAL A 221 -0.51 0.85 -16.55
CA VAL A 221 0.81 0.35 -16.17
C VAL A 221 1.78 0.49 -17.34
N ALA A 222 2.74 1.42 -17.20
CA ALA A 222 3.63 1.78 -18.30
C ALA A 222 4.45 0.60 -18.84
N TRP A 223 5.07 -0.20 -17.95
CA TRP A 223 5.97 -1.28 -18.35
C TRP A 223 5.29 -2.46 -19.04
N LEU A 224 3.96 -2.58 -18.93
CA LEU A 224 3.20 -3.61 -19.66
C LEU A 224 3.23 -3.39 -21.18
N LYS A 225 3.39 -2.13 -21.60
CA LYS A 225 3.45 -1.70 -23.01
C LYS A 225 4.80 -2.01 -23.64
N ASP A 226 5.84 -2.14 -22.81
CA ASP A 226 7.22 -2.43 -23.23
C ASP A 226 7.50 -3.94 -23.34
N MET A 227 6.54 -4.79 -22.98
CA MET A 227 6.71 -6.24 -23.03
C MET A 227 6.53 -6.78 -24.45
N ASP A 228 7.41 -7.70 -24.85
CA ASP A 228 7.29 -8.44 -26.10
C ASP A 228 5.98 -9.24 -26.12
N ARG A 229 5.28 -9.25 -27.27
CA ARG A 229 4.03 -10.01 -27.47
C ARG A 229 4.22 -11.50 -27.15
N GLU A 230 5.36 -12.08 -27.54
CA GLU A 230 5.66 -13.48 -27.26
C GLU A 230 5.81 -13.79 -25.77
N ASP A 231 6.25 -12.81 -24.96
CA ASP A 231 6.42 -12.98 -23.52
C ASP A 231 5.09 -12.81 -22.77
N TRP A 232 4.24 -11.88 -23.25
CA TRP A 232 2.84 -11.81 -22.87
C TRP A 232 2.13 -13.15 -23.12
N GLU A 233 2.24 -13.68 -24.34
CA GLU A 233 1.62 -14.94 -24.72
C GLU A 233 2.16 -16.10 -23.89
N LEU A 234 3.46 -16.15 -23.59
CA LEU A 234 4.02 -17.17 -22.72
C LEU A 234 3.35 -17.15 -21.34
N PHE A 235 3.31 -15.99 -20.67
CA PHE A 235 2.70 -15.90 -19.34
C PHE A 235 1.21 -16.30 -19.36
N LEU A 236 0.46 -15.79 -20.34
CA LEU A 236 -0.98 -16.03 -20.45
C LEU A 236 -1.28 -17.50 -20.76
N ASN A 237 -0.52 -18.13 -21.66
CA ASN A 237 -0.68 -19.54 -22.02
C ASN A 237 -0.32 -20.47 -20.87
N GLU A 238 0.77 -20.23 -20.15
CA GLU A 238 1.16 -21.08 -19.02
C GLU A 238 0.18 -20.92 -17.84
N SER A 239 -0.37 -19.71 -17.65
CA SER A 239 -1.43 -19.48 -16.66
C SER A 239 -2.72 -20.19 -17.05
N ASP A 240 -3.15 -20.11 -18.31
CA ASP A 240 -4.34 -20.79 -18.83
C ASP A 240 -4.21 -22.32 -18.69
N ARG A 241 -3.05 -22.85 -19.10
CA ARG A 241 -2.73 -24.27 -18.98
C ARG A 241 -2.81 -24.73 -17.53
N LEU A 242 -2.30 -23.94 -16.57
CA LEU A 242 -2.30 -24.30 -15.16
C LEU A 242 -3.73 -24.30 -14.59
N ILE A 243 -4.48 -23.25 -14.88
CA ILE A 243 -5.87 -23.09 -14.44
C ILE A 243 -6.75 -24.22 -14.99
N THR A 244 -6.57 -24.55 -16.27
CA THR A 244 -7.30 -25.63 -16.95
C THR A 244 -6.97 -27.00 -16.38
N GLU A 245 -5.68 -27.32 -16.18
CA GLU A 245 -5.25 -28.58 -15.57
C GLU A 245 -5.74 -28.76 -14.13
N LEU A 246 -5.98 -27.67 -13.41
CA LEU A 246 -6.53 -27.67 -12.06
C LEU A 246 -8.07 -27.69 -12.03
N GLY A 247 -8.73 -27.55 -13.18
CA GLY A 247 -10.20 -27.51 -13.26
C GLY A 247 -10.81 -26.26 -12.61
N LEU A 248 -10.11 -25.13 -12.60
CA LEU A 248 -10.54 -23.90 -11.92
C LEU A 248 -11.43 -23.04 -12.83
N THR A 249 -12.60 -22.66 -12.34
CA THR A 249 -13.53 -21.73 -13.02
C THR A 249 -13.15 -20.27 -12.76
N ALA A 250 -13.73 -19.32 -13.51
CA ALA A 250 -13.46 -17.89 -13.34
C ALA A 250 -13.83 -17.37 -11.93
N ASP A 251 -14.87 -17.96 -11.33
CA ASP A 251 -15.33 -17.61 -9.98
C ASP A 251 -14.55 -18.31 -8.86
N ASP A 252 -13.60 -19.19 -9.21
CA ASP A 252 -12.82 -19.92 -8.21
C ASP A 252 -11.88 -18.98 -7.46
N GLU A 253 -12.18 -18.73 -6.19
CA GLU A 253 -11.41 -17.79 -5.39
C GLU A 253 -10.07 -18.34 -4.91
N ARG A 254 -9.72 -19.58 -5.25
CA ARG A 254 -8.46 -20.23 -4.83
C ARG A 254 -7.26 -19.86 -5.69
N TYR A 255 -7.45 -19.11 -6.77
CA TYR A 255 -6.35 -18.58 -7.58
C TYR A 255 -6.42 -17.08 -7.77
N VAL A 256 -5.28 -16.49 -8.11
CA VAL A 256 -5.10 -15.05 -8.26
C VAL A 256 -4.14 -14.77 -9.41
N LEU A 257 -4.65 -14.18 -10.48
CA LEU A 257 -3.85 -13.44 -11.46
C LEU A 257 -3.58 -12.02 -10.96
N SER A 258 -2.32 -11.63 -10.80
CA SER A 258 -1.93 -10.34 -10.21
C SER A 258 -0.77 -9.70 -10.95
N LEU A 259 -0.60 -8.38 -10.76
CA LEU A 259 0.53 -7.60 -11.25
C LEU A 259 1.21 -6.87 -10.07
N ARG A 260 2.51 -6.64 -10.16
CA ARG A 260 3.26 -5.72 -9.28
C ARG A 260 3.91 -4.63 -10.10
N ASP A 261 3.70 -3.37 -9.72
CA ASP A 261 4.35 -2.19 -10.32
C ASP A 261 5.31 -1.51 -9.34
N ASP A 262 6.16 -2.32 -8.71
CA ASP A 262 7.27 -1.85 -7.88
C ASP A 262 8.61 -2.12 -8.58
N SER A 263 9.73 -1.93 -7.88
CA SER A 263 11.07 -2.15 -8.42
C SER A 263 11.30 -3.57 -8.98
N LYS A 264 10.47 -4.55 -8.60
CA LYS A 264 10.60 -5.93 -9.07
C LYS A 264 9.86 -6.17 -10.38
N ARG A 265 8.76 -5.44 -10.65
CA ARG A 265 7.82 -5.57 -11.78
C ARG A 265 7.44 -7.02 -12.11
N ARG A 266 6.19 -7.42 -11.99
CA ARG A 266 5.87 -8.85 -12.18
C ARG A 266 4.43 -9.11 -12.55
N LEU A 267 4.20 -10.06 -13.46
CA LEU A 267 2.92 -10.76 -13.62
C LEU A 267 2.96 -12.10 -12.89
N ALA A 268 1.88 -12.48 -12.21
CA ALA A 268 1.86 -13.74 -11.45
C ALA A 268 0.50 -14.42 -11.48
N CYS A 269 0.52 -15.75 -11.68
CA CYS A 269 -0.57 -16.67 -11.39
C CYS A 269 -0.27 -17.39 -10.08
N LEU A 270 -1.07 -17.11 -9.07
CA LEU A 270 -0.99 -17.73 -7.75
C LEU A 270 -2.12 -18.75 -7.59
N VAL A 271 -1.82 -19.84 -6.89
CA VAL A 271 -2.80 -20.79 -6.38
C VAL A 271 -2.60 -20.86 -4.87
N GLN A 272 -3.66 -20.63 -4.10
CA GLN A 272 -3.61 -20.38 -2.67
C GLN A 272 -2.62 -19.24 -2.35
N SER A 273 -1.66 -19.49 -1.46
CA SER A 273 -0.60 -18.55 -1.06
C SER A 273 0.69 -18.68 -1.88
N ARG A 274 0.67 -19.45 -2.98
CA ARG A 274 1.87 -19.78 -3.77
C ARG A 274 1.79 -19.22 -5.18
N MET A 275 2.91 -18.65 -5.62
CA MET A 275 3.09 -18.23 -7.01
C MET A 275 3.62 -19.40 -7.82
N PHE A 276 2.76 -19.93 -8.69
CA PHE A 276 3.06 -21.07 -9.54
C PHE A 276 3.63 -20.68 -10.88
N ILE A 277 3.17 -19.55 -11.45
CA ILE A 277 3.74 -18.95 -12.66
C ILE A 277 4.02 -17.48 -12.33
N GLY A 278 5.24 -17.01 -12.53
CA GLY A 278 5.60 -15.62 -12.36
C GLY A 278 6.51 -15.15 -13.49
N TYR A 279 6.20 -14.02 -14.11
CA TYR A 279 7.02 -13.44 -15.17
C TYR A 279 7.66 -12.14 -14.71
N TYR A 280 8.98 -12.05 -14.86
CA TYR A 280 9.81 -10.91 -14.50
C TYR A 280 10.35 -10.26 -15.78
N PRO A 281 9.76 -9.13 -16.25
CA PRO A 281 10.10 -8.50 -17.53
C PRO A 281 11.52 -7.97 -17.58
N LYS A 282 12.02 -7.42 -16.46
CA LYS A 282 13.33 -6.76 -16.41
C LYS A 282 14.47 -7.75 -16.61
N GLU A 283 14.39 -8.90 -15.96
CA GLU A 283 15.39 -9.98 -16.06
C GLU A 283 15.08 -10.96 -17.21
N ARG A 284 13.90 -10.85 -17.84
CA ARG A 284 13.35 -11.82 -18.79
C ARG A 284 13.45 -13.26 -18.24
N GLU A 285 12.96 -13.42 -17.02
CA GLU A 285 12.91 -14.70 -16.32
C GLU A 285 11.46 -15.12 -16.06
N LEU A 286 11.22 -16.43 -16.11
CA LEU A 286 10.01 -17.03 -15.55
C LEU A 286 10.35 -17.62 -14.18
N SER A 287 9.38 -17.64 -13.28
CA SER A 287 9.43 -18.42 -12.05
C SER A 287 8.33 -19.46 -12.02
N ILE A 288 8.69 -20.66 -11.57
CA ILE A 288 7.77 -21.78 -11.37
C ILE A 288 7.88 -22.34 -9.97
N GLN A 289 6.85 -23.04 -9.51
CA GLN A 289 6.92 -23.77 -8.25
C GLN A 289 7.21 -25.25 -8.49
N LEU A 290 8.26 -25.77 -7.85
CA LEU A 290 8.65 -27.17 -7.93
C LEU A 290 8.94 -27.71 -6.53
N ARG A 291 8.88 -29.03 -6.38
CA ARG A 291 9.35 -29.68 -5.15
C ARG A 291 10.87 -29.53 -5.00
N PRO A 292 11.40 -29.46 -3.76
CA PRO A 292 12.85 -29.36 -3.55
C PRO A 292 13.67 -30.50 -4.17
N ASP A 293 13.16 -31.73 -4.12
CA ASP A 293 13.80 -32.92 -4.68
C ASP A 293 13.80 -32.94 -6.23
N ALA A 294 13.03 -32.07 -6.86
CA ALA A 294 13.04 -31.88 -8.30
C ALA A 294 14.30 -31.16 -8.79
N LEU A 295 15.03 -30.49 -7.90
CA LEU A 295 16.19 -29.70 -8.29
C LEU A 295 17.35 -30.57 -8.79
N GLU A 296 17.59 -31.74 -8.17
CA GLU A 296 18.66 -32.65 -8.59
C GLU A 296 18.40 -33.19 -10.01
N ARG A 297 17.15 -33.58 -10.29
CA ARG A 297 16.77 -34.13 -11.61
C ARG A 297 16.69 -33.03 -12.68
N LEU A 298 16.32 -31.81 -12.31
CA LEU A 298 16.09 -30.69 -13.22
C LEU A 298 17.23 -29.66 -13.25
N ALA A 299 18.38 -29.93 -12.63
CA ALA A 299 19.51 -28.99 -12.59
C ALA A 299 19.98 -28.53 -13.99
N HIS A 300 19.80 -29.37 -15.01
CA HIS A 300 20.14 -29.10 -16.41
C HIS A 300 19.23 -28.04 -17.08
N THR A 301 18.10 -27.69 -16.46
CA THR A 301 17.08 -26.80 -17.05
C THR A 301 17.42 -25.30 -16.95
N GLY A 302 18.58 -24.95 -16.39
CA GLY A 302 19.05 -23.56 -16.32
C GLY A 302 18.40 -22.74 -15.22
N ILE A 303 18.04 -23.37 -14.09
CA ILE A 303 17.55 -22.70 -12.89
C ILE A 303 18.66 -21.77 -12.35
N THR A 304 18.35 -20.49 -12.21
CA THR A 304 19.28 -19.44 -11.81
C THR A 304 19.14 -19.06 -10.33
N TRP A 305 17.99 -19.31 -9.74
CA TRP A 305 17.68 -18.89 -8.37
C TRP A 305 16.55 -19.72 -7.77
N SER A 306 16.54 -19.84 -6.43
CA SER A 306 15.48 -20.50 -5.67
C SER A 306 15.07 -19.71 -4.42
N PHE A 307 13.83 -19.91 -4.00
CA PHE A 307 13.28 -19.41 -2.76
C PHE A 307 12.42 -20.44 -2.06
N THR A 308 12.73 -20.66 -0.78
CA THR A 308 12.01 -21.58 0.09
C THR A 308 11.05 -20.82 0.97
N PHE A 309 9.79 -21.26 0.98
CA PHE A 309 8.77 -20.68 1.83
C PHE A 309 8.89 -21.23 3.26
N LYS A 310 9.07 -20.34 4.24
CA LYS A 310 9.03 -20.72 5.66
C LYS A 310 7.64 -21.29 6.00
N GLY A 311 7.60 -22.44 6.67
CA GLY A 311 6.35 -23.12 7.08
C GLY A 311 5.67 -23.98 6.01
N SER A 312 6.27 -24.18 4.84
CA SER A 312 5.72 -25.04 3.78
C SER A 312 6.83 -25.53 2.85
N PRO A 313 7.52 -26.61 3.26
CA PRO A 313 8.70 -27.12 2.56
C PRO A 313 8.36 -27.92 1.29
N GLU A 314 7.09 -28.13 0.98
CA GLU A 314 6.63 -28.99 -0.12
C GLU A 314 6.97 -28.41 -1.49
N GLY A 315 7.23 -27.11 -1.57
CA GLY A 315 7.48 -26.41 -2.82
C GLY A 315 8.34 -25.16 -2.65
N ASN A 316 9.37 -25.05 -3.49
CA ASN A 316 10.19 -23.86 -3.64
C ASN A 316 9.80 -23.13 -4.93
N ASN A 317 9.99 -21.81 -4.96
CA ASN A 317 9.90 -21.03 -6.19
C ASN A 317 11.28 -20.99 -6.85
N TYR A 318 11.36 -21.37 -8.12
CA TYR A 318 12.59 -21.38 -8.90
C TYR A 318 12.46 -20.44 -10.07
N LYS A 319 13.54 -19.73 -10.39
CA LYS A 319 13.62 -18.86 -11.56
C LYS A 319 14.55 -19.44 -12.61
N LEU A 320 14.22 -19.16 -13.87
CA LEU A 320 15.05 -19.50 -15.03
C LEU A 320 14.79 -18.50 -16.17
N PRO A 321 15.78 -18.25 -17.04
CA PRO A 321 15.60 -17.43 -18.23
C PRO A 321 14.46 -17.96 -19.12
N ILE A 322 13.67 -17.06 -19.72
CA ILE A 322 12.51 -17.48 -20.55
C ILE A 322 12.89 -18.46 -21.67
N GLY A 323 14.06 -18.29 -22.29
CA GLY A 323 14.51 -19.18 -23.36
C GLY A 323 14.72 -20.62 -22.86
N LYS A 324 15.25 -20.75 -21.64
CA LYS A 324 15.41 -22.05 -20.98
C LYS A 324 14.07 -22.64 -20.56
N TYR A 325 13.16 -21.82 -20.05
CA TYR A 325 11.80 -22.30 -19.78
C TYR A 325 11.12 -22.84 -21.05
N ARG A 326 11.19 -22.12 -22.18
CA ARG A 326 10.61 -22.58 -23.45
C ARG A 326 11.19 -23.91 -23.92
N GLU A 327 12.48 -24.15 -23.68
CA GLU A 327 13.16 -25.42 -24.00
C GLU A 327 12.65 -26.59 -23.13
N TYR A 328 12.42 -26.35 -21.83
CA TYR A 328 12.15 -27.40 -20.84
C TYR A 328 10.70 -27.42 -20.29
N ARG A 329 9.80 -26.56 -20.79
CA ARG A 329 8.43 -26.41 -20.26
C ARG A 329 7.64 -27.71 -20.21
N GLU A 330 7.81 -28.60 -21.17
CA GLU A 330 7.08 -29.89 -21.18
C GLU A 330 7.56 -30.87 -20.09
N VAL A 331 8.75 -30.62 -19.51
CA VAL A 331 9.27 -31.36 -18.35
C VAL A 331 8.93 -30.63 -17.04
N LEU A 332 9.06 -29.30 -17.03
CA LEU A 332 8.88 -28.47 -15.84
C LEU A 332 7.40 -28.29 -15.45
N PHE A 333 6.53 -28.15 -16.44
CA PHE A 333 5.13 -27.80 -16.23
C PHE A 333 4.32 -28.92 -15.53
N PRO A 334 4.45 -30.21 -15.90
CA PRO A 334 3.76 -31.29 -15.18
C PRO A 334 4.12 -31.36 -13.69
N GLU A 335 5.38 -31.13 -13.33
CA GLU A 335 5.84 -31.07 -11.93
C GLU A 335 5.19 -29.92 -11.17
N THR A 336 5.07 -28.77 -11.85
CA THR A 336 4.41 -27.56 -11.33
C THR A 336 2.92 -27.83 -11.06
N VAL A 337 2.22 -28.46 -12.00
CA VAL A 337 0.79 -28.83 -11.85
C VAL A 337 0.59 -29.87 -10.75
N ALA A 338 1.47 -30.88 -10.64
CA ALA A 338 1.38 -31.91 -9.62
C ALA A 338 1.42 -31.32 -8.21
N LEU A 339 2.35 -30.37 -7.98
CA LEU A 339 2.41 -29.64 -6.71
C LEU A 339 1.18 -28.73 -6.52
N ALA A 340 0.71 -28.05 -7.56
CA ALA A 340 -0.48 -27.21 -7.48
C ALA A 340 -1.73 -27.99 -7.07
N ARG A 341 -1.93 -29.19 -7.63
CA ARG A 341 -3.04 -30.09 -7.26
C ARG A 341 -2.99 -30.50 -5.79
N GLU A 342 -1.80 -30.70 -5.22
CA GLU A 342 -1.64 -31.03 -3.81
C GLU A 342 -1.96 -29.83 -2.90
N LEU A 343 -1.53 -28.62 -3.28
CA LEU A 343 -1.71 -27.44 -2.44
C LEU A 343 -3.11 -26.82 -2.55
N LEU A 344 -3.78 -26.99 -3.68
CA LEU A 344 -5.09 -26.39 -3.98
C LEU A 344 -6.16 -26.67 -2.90
N PRO A 345 -6.30 -27.87 -2.29
CA PRO A 345 -7.33 -28.14 -1.29
C PRO A 345 -7.11 -27.49 0.09
N ARG A 346 -5.94 -26.89 0.35
CA ARG A 346 -5.58 -26.37 1.68
C ARG A 346 -6.36 -25.13 2.12
N GLY A 347 -7.06 -24.47 1.20
CA GLY A 347 -7.85 -23.28 1.51
C GLY A 347 -9.07 -23.17 0.60
N LYS A 348 -10.14 -22.56 1.12
CA LYS A 348 -11.34 -22.27 0.33
C LYS A 348 -11.18 -21.00 -0.54
N ARG A 349 -10.20 -20.16 -0.21
CA ARG A 349 -9.95 -18.85 -0.84
C ARG A 349 -8.47 -18.51 -0.75
N ALA A 350 -7.90 -17.96 -1.81
CA ALA A 350 -6.53 -17.46 -1.81
C ALA A 350 -6.42 -16.20 -0.92
N PRO A 351 -5.44 -16.11 0.00
CA PRO A 351 -5.28 -14.93 0.84
C PRO A 351 -5.10 -13.63 0.03
N GLN A 352 -4.47 -13.76 -1.14
CA GLN A 352 -4.22 -12.65 -2.06
C GLN A 352 -5.38 -12.37 -3.03
N ARG A 353 -6.59 -12.92 -2.82
CA ARG A 353 -7.73 -12.76 -3.76
C ARG A 353 -8.08 -11.29 -4.05
N LYS A 354 -7.86 -10.41 -3.08
CA LYS A 354 -7.99 -8.94 -3.24
C LYS A 354 -7.06 -8.35 -4.33
N HIS A 355 -6.06 -9.08 -4.80
CA HIS A 355 -5.13 -8.68 -5.87
C HIS A 355 -5.40 -9.36 -7.21
N HIS A 356 -6.50 -10.10 -7.35
CA HIS A 356 -6.86 -10.70 -8.64
C HIS A 356 -6.98 -9.62 -9.73
N ILE A 357 -6.95 -9.90 -11.03
CA ILE A 357 -7.17 -8.87 -12.05
C ILE A 357 -8.13 -9.49 -13.04
N THR A 358 -9.36 -8.99 -13.08
CA THR A 358 -10.42 -9.56 -13.91
C THR A 358 -10.03 -9.51 -15.37
N ASP A 359 -9.55 -8.38 -15.88
CA ASP A 359 -9.15 -8.30 -17.30
C ASP A 359 -7.92 -9.18 -17.61
N LEU A 360 -7.03 -9.44 -16.64
CA LEU A 360 -5.92 -10.38 -16.83
C LEU A 360 -6.44 -11.82 -16.87
N ASP A 361 -7.46 -12.16 -16.08
CA ASP A 361 -8.17 -13.44 -16.16
C ASP A 361 -8.88 -13.63 -17.50
N ARG A 362 -9.53 -12.58 -18.00
CA ARG A 362 -10.13 -12.58 -19.34
C ARG A 362 -9.07 -12.70 -20.42
N MET A 363 -7.92 -12.01 -20.29
CA MET A 363 -6.78 -12.23 -21.19
C MET A 363 -6.30 -13.68 -21.12
N VAL A 364 -6.33 -14.35 -19.97
CA VAL A 364 -5.96 -15.77 -19.86
C VAL A 364 -7.00 -16.67 -20.53
N ARG A 365 -8.30 -16.45 -20.31
CA ARG A 365 -9.36 -17.41 -20.68
C ARG A 365 -10.07 -17.14 -22.01
N GLU A 366 -10.08 -15.89 -22.47
CA GLU A 366 -10.86 -15.44 -23.63
C GLU A 366 -9.91 -15.01 -24.78
N PRO A 367 -9.67 -15.86 -25.80
CA PRO A 367 -8.76 -15.53 -26.91
C PRO A 367 -9.09 -14.22 -27.64
N ASP A 368 -10.38 -13.94 -27.86
CA ASP A 368 -10.84 -12.71 -28.50
C ASP A 368 -10.57 -11.46 -27.66
N PHE A 369 -10.75 -11.56 -26.33
CA PHE A 369 -10.42 -10.48 -25.40
C PHE A 369 -8.92 -10.26 -25.36
N ARG A 370 -8.14 -11.35 -25.25
CA ARG A 370 -6.67 -11.33 -25.27
C ARG A 370 -6.13 -10.61 -26.50
N GLY A 371 -6.61 -10.96 -27.70
CA GLY A 371 -6.18 -10.33 -28.95
C GLY A 371 -6.38 -8.82 -28.92
N LYS A 372 -7.61 -8.37 -28.61
CA LYS A 372 -7.96 -6.95 -28.52
C LYS A 372 -7.17 -6.22 -27.42
N ALA A 373 -6.95 -6.87 -26.27
CA ALA A 373 -6.21 -6.30 -25.16
C ALA A 373 -4.73 -6.09 -25.50
N LEU A 374 -4.08 -7.07 -26.14
CA LEU A 374 -2.69 -6.96 -26.58
C LEU A 374 -2.53 -5.96 -27.74
N ASP A 375 -3.47 -5.93 -28.68
CA ASP A 375 -3.50 -4.92 -29.75
C ASP A 375 -3.62 -3.49 -29.18
N HIS A 376 -4.43 -3.31 -28.14
CA HIS A 376 -4.53 -2.03 -27.43
C HIS A 376 -3.23 -1.69 -26.67
N LEU A 377 -2.69 -2.62 -25.87
CA LEU A 377 -1.54 -2.36 -25.00
C LEU A 377 -0.24 -2.15 -25.78
N LEU A 378 0.01 -2.97 -26.80
CA LEU A 378 1.30 -3.03 -27.51
C LEU A 378 1.27 -2.19 -28.78
N ASP A 379 0.16 -2.21 -29.51
CA ASP A 379 0.06 -1.58 -30.84
C ASP A 379 -0.76 -0.28 -30.83
N GLN A 380 -1.34 0.11 -29.68
CA GLN A 380 -2.26 1.24 -29.55
C GLN A 380 -3.45 1.16 -30.53
N LYS A 381 -3.91 -0.06 -30.84
CA LYS A 381 -4.99 -0.32 -31.79
C LYS A 381 -6.31 -0.59 -31.05
N GLY A 382 -7.31 0.21 -31.38
CA GLY A 382 -8.68 0.04 -30.87
C GLY A 382 -8.83 0.41 -29.38
N PRO A 383 -10.07 0.43 -28.86
CA PRO A 383 -10.32 0.65 -27.45
C PRO A 383 -9.94 -0.58 -26.62
N TRP A 384 -9.65 -0.37 -25.33
CA TRP A 384 -9.50 -1.47 -24.38
C TRP A 384 -10.79 -2.29 -24.31
N PRO A 385 -10.75 -3.63 -24.36
CA PRO A 385 -11.95 -4.47 -24.36
C PRO A 385 -12.56 -4.70 -22.96
N GLY A 386 -11.87 -4.33 -21.89
CA GLY A 386 -12.27 -4.58 -20.49
C GLY A 386 -12.95 -3.41 -19.79
N GLN A 387 -13.32 -3.61 -18.52
CA GLN A 387 -13.85 -2.52 -17.68
C GLN A 387 -12.70 -1.67 -17.16
N GLN A 388 -12.64 -0.42 -17.61
CA GLN A 388 -11.65 0.53 -17.12
C GLN A 388 -12.07 1.10 -15.77
N ALA A 389 -11.07 1.28 -14.92
CA ALA A 389 -11.19 2.10 -13.73
C ALA A 389 -11.64 3.50 -14.10
N PRO A 390 -12.54 4.15 -13.33
CA PRO A 390 -12.75 5.57 -13.53
C PRO A 390 -11.44 6.32 -13.26
N SER A 391 -11.06 7.20 -14.18
CA SER A 391 -10.01 8.18 -13.91
C SER A 391 -10.55 9.27 -13.00
N TYR A 392 -9.67 9.89 -12.23
CA TYR A 392 -10.03 10.99 -11.33
C TYR A 392 -9.53 12.31 -11.90
N TRP A 393 -10.37 13.33 -11.82
CA TRP A 393 -10.11 14.65 -12.39
C TRP A 393 -10.45 15.75 -11.40
N LEU A 394 -9.72 16.86 -11.50
CA LEU A 394 -10.11 18.13 -10.91
C LEU A 394 -10.58 19.05 -12.03
N PHE A 395 -11.84 19.45 -11.97
CA PHE A 395 -12.47 20.37 -12.90
C PHE A 395 -12.62 21.73 -12.23
N GLN A 396 -11.82 22.69 -12.68
CA GLN A 396 -11.70 23.99 -12.04
C GLN A 396 -12.52 25.07 -12.76
N GLY A 397 -13.37 25.76 -12.00
CA GLY A 397 -14.15 26.91 -12.43
C GLY A 397 -13.51 28.23 -12.00
N ASN A 398 -13.58 29.23 -12.89
CA ASN A 398 -13.29 30.62 -12.53
C ASN A 398 -14.61 31.35 -12.26
N PRO A 399 -14.87 31.78 -11.01
CA PRO A 399 -16.13 32.45 -10.65
C PRO A 399 -16.31 33.79 -11.36
N GLN A 400 -15.28 34.39 -11.98
CA GLN A 400 -15.44 35.58 -12.79
C GLN A 400 -16.02 35.29 -14.18
N ARG A 401 -15.98 34.03 -14.64
CA ARG A 401 -16.46 33.62 -15.98
C ARG A 401 -17.77 32.85 -15.92
N TYR A 402 -17.96 32.01 -14.92
CA TYR A 402 -19.12 31.14 -14.79
C TYR A 402 -19.53 30.97 -13.32
N ASP A 403 -20.82 31.09 -13.04
CA ASP A 403 -21.40 30.93 -11.71
C ASP A 403 -21.71 29.44 -11.42
N ALA A 404 -20.66 28.66 -11.18
CA ALA A 404 -20.81 27.24 -10.88
C ALA A 404 -21.62 26.98 -9.60
N ILE A 405 -21.49 27.85 -8.58
CA ILE A 405 -22.22 27.73 -7.31
C ILE A 405 -23.71 27.98 -7.54
N GLY A 406 -24.09 29.03 -8.26
CA GLY A 406 -25.48 29.28 -8.63
C GLY A 406 -26.07 28.11 -9.42
N ALA A 407 -25.32 27.57 -10.39
CA ALA A 407 -25.74 26.40 -11.17
C ALA A 407 -25.93 25.15 -10.30
N LEU A 408 -25.05 24.91 -9.32
CA LEU A 408 -25.18 23.80 -8.37
C LEU A 408 -26.38 23.97 -7.43
N ARG A 409 -26.59 25.17 -6.88
CA ARG A 409 -27.71 25.50 -5.99
C ARG A 409 -29.05 25.25 -6.69
N ASP A 410 -29.14 25.62 -7.97
CA ASP A 410 -30.38 25.54 -8.74
C ASP A 410 -30.51 24.20 -9.51
N GLY A 411 -29.56 23.27 -9.33
CA GLY A 411 -29.57 21.95 -9.98
C GLY A 411 -29.38 21.98 -11.50
N GLN A 412 -28.77 23.05 -12.03
CA GLN A 412 -28.60 23.31 -13.47
C GLN A 412 -27.18 23.01 -13.99
N LEU A 413 -26.27 22.53 -13.13
CA LEU A 413 -24.93 22.14 -13.56
C LEU A 413 -24.98 20.85 -14.40
N ARG A 414 -24.91 20.98 -15.72
CA ARG A 414 -24.93 19.85 -16.66
C ARG A 414 -23.65 19.72 -17.49
N TYR A 415 -23.20 20.80 -18.11
CA TYR A 415 -22.06 20.80 -19.02
C TYR A 415 -20.82 21.37 -18.35
N TRP A 416 -19.68 20.72 -18.55
CA TRP A 416 -18.38 21.27 -18.17
C TRP A 416 -17.40 21.25 -19.34
N SER A 417 -16.63 22.32 -19.47
CA SER A 417 -15.66 22.45 -20.56
C SER A 417 -14.50 21.47 -20.38
N ALA A 418 -14.14 20.77 -21.46
CA ALA A 418 -13.07 19.77 -21.50
C ALA A 418 -12.11 20.09 -22.65
N THR A 419 -11.35 21.19 -22.54
CA THR A 419 -10.44 21.62 -23.62
C THR A 419 -9.12 20.85 -23.63
N LYS A 420 -8.74 20.22 -22.50
CA LYS A 420 -7.55 19.38 -22.35
C LYS A 420 -7.95 17.95 -22.02
N HIS A 421 -7.04 17.00 -22.27
CA HIS A 421 -7.23 15.57 -21.96
C HIS A 421 -8.44 14.91 -22.64
N GLN A 422 -8.82 15.39 -23.83
CA GLN A 422 -10.06 14.98 -24.50
C GLN A 422 -10.16 13.47 -24.79
N GLU A 423 -9.03 12.85 -25.13
CA GLU A 423 -8.93 11.41 -25.40
C GLU A 423 -8.89 10.54 -24.12
N ALA A 424 -8.60 11.17 -22.98
CA ALA A 424 -8.46 10.50 -21.69
C ALA A 424 -9.75 10.57 -20.85
N ILE A 425 -10.52 11.66 -20.94
CA ILE A 425 -11.76 11.83 -20.18
C ILE A 425 -12.86 10.93 -20.76
N ARG A 426 -13.44 10.06 -19.94
CA ARG A 426 -14.40 9.03 -20.35
C ARG A 426 -15.64 8.99 -19.45
N PRO A 427 -16.79 8.48 -19.94
CA PRO A 427 -17.92 8.17 -19.09
C PRO A 427 -17.51 7.26 -17.91
N GLY A 428 -17.99 7.57 -16.71
CA GLY A 428 -17.64 6.87 -15.48
C GLY A 428 -16.56 7.57 -14.65
N ASP A 429 -15.73 8.40 -15.28
CA ASP A 429 -14.68 9.16 -14.59
C ASP A 429 -15.24 10.03 -13.46
N LYS A 430 -14.45 10.16 -12.40
CA LYS A 430 -14.80 10.90 -11.19
C LYS A 430 -14.19 12.29 -11.21
N VAL A 431 -14.95 13.28 -10.76
CA VAL A 431 -14.60 14.70 -10.88
C VAL A 431 -14.76 15.40 -9.54
N ILE A 432 -13.69 16.04 -9.07
CA ILE A 432 -13.70 17.06 -8.02
C ILE A 432 -14.01 18.38 -8.70
N LEU A 433 -15.19 18.95 -8.43
CA LEU A 433 -15.57 20.25 -8.96
C LEU A 433 -15.03 21.36 -8.06
N TRP A 434 -14.01 22.05 -8.54
CA TRP A 434 -13.26 23.03 -7.78
C TRP A 434 -13.58 24.45 -8.23
N GLN A 435 -13.77 25.39 -7.30
CA GLN A 435 -13.79 26.81 -7.63
C GLN A 435 -12.47 27.47 -7.25
N SER A 436 -11.93 28.30 -8.15
CA SER A 436 -10.75 29.13 -7.89
C SER A 436 -11.11 30.48 -7.24
N GLY A 437 -10.14 31.19 -6.68
CA GLY A 437 -10.32 32.53 -6.11
C GLY A 437 -10.35 32.56 -4.59
N LYS A 438 -10.99 33.58 -4.00
CA LYS A 438 -10.94 33.83 -2.54
C LYS A 438 -11.57 32.73 -1.69
N GLN A 439 -12.65 32.12 -2.19
CA GLN A 439 -13.29 30.97 -1.54
C GLN A 439 -12.96 29.71 -2.35
N SER A 440 -11.67 29.46 -2.53
CA SER A 440 -11.19 28.30 -3.26
C SER A 440 -11.52 27.02 -2.50
N GLY A 441 -12.04 26.03 -3.20
CA GLY A 441 -12.50 24.80 -2.56
C GLY A 441 -13.25 23.87 -3.50
N CYS A 442 -13.60 22.70 -2.98
CA CYS A 442 -14.49 21.74 -3.62
C CYS A 442 -15.95 22.12 -3.32
N TYR A 443 -16.77 22.20 -4.37
CA TYR A 443 -18.21 22.54 -4.27
C TYR A 443 -19.12 21.42 -4.74
N ALA A 444 -18.57 20.38 -5.38
CA ALA A 444 -19.31 19.16 -5.72
C ALA A 444 -18.36 18.03 -6.11
N LEU A 445 -18.84 16.80 -5.95
CA LEU A 445 -18.28 15.61 -6.58
C LEU A 445 -19.21 15.13 -7.68
N CYS A 446 -18.65 14.80 -8.84
CA CYS A 446 -19.41 14.44 -10.02
C CYS A 446 -18.88 13.17 -10.70
N THR A 447 -19.72 12.58 -11.56
CA THR A 447 -19.35 11.55 -12.52
C THR A 447 -19.54 12.07 -13.95
N VAL A 448 -18.57 11.84 -14.83
CA VAL A 448 -18.70 12.10 -16.27
C VAL A 448 -19.69 11.11 -16.88
N THR A 449 -20.67 11.59 -17.65
CA THR A 449 -21.72 10.74 -18.25
C THR A 449 -21.58 10.56 -19.77
N THR A 450 -20.74 11.35 -20.42
CA THR A 450 -20.52 11.30 -21.88
C THR A 450 -19.04 11.39 -22.23
N PRO A 451 -18.59 10.84 -23.37
CA PRO A 451 -17.30 11.22 -23.95
C PRO A 451 -17.26 12.74 -24.23
N VAL A 452 -16.05 13.28 -24.44
CA VAL A 452 -15.92 14.67 -24.90
C VAL A 452 -16.59 14.83 -26.25
N HIS A 453 -17.51 15.79 -26.35
CA HIS A 453 -18.22 16.10 -27.57
C HIS A 453 -18.38 17.61 -27.76
N GLN A 454 -18.66 18.01 -28.99
CA GLN A 454 -18.84 19.42 -29.35
C GLN A 454 -20.30 19.83 -29.10
N VAL A 455 -20.50 20.89 -28.33
CA VAL A 455 -21.80 21.56 -28.21
C VAL A 455 -21.72 22.98 -28.78
N PRO A 456 -22.78 23.47 -29.46
CA PRO A 456 -22.86 24.87 -29.83
C PRO A 456 -22.71 25.77 -28.60
N ALA A 457 -22.03 26.90 -28.76
CA ALA A 457 -22.05 27.96 -27.77
C ALA A 457 -23.51 28.38 -27.54
N SER A 458 -23.94 28.33 -26.28
CA SER A 458 -25.26 28.75 -25.84
C SER A 458 -25.10 29.62 -24.60
N THR A 459 -26.00 30.58 -24.43
CA THR A 459 -26.02 31.46 -23.26
C THR A 459 -26.68 30.74 -22.09
N SER A 460 -25.89 30.43 -21.07
CA SER A 460 -26.38 29.99 -19.77
C SER A 460 -26.73 31.21 -18.91
N PRO A 461 -27.79 31.18 -18.08
CA PRO A 461 -28.04 32.24 -17.11
C PRO A 461 -26.91 32.37 -16.06
N TYR A 462 -26.02 31.37 -15.98
CA TYR A 462 -24.86 31.35 -15.09
C TYR A 462 -23.56 31.85 -15.77
N ASP A 463 -23.59 32.15 -17.07
CA ASP A 463 -22.44 32.77 -17.74
C ASP A 463 -22.27 34.21 -17.26
N ARG A 464 -21.06 34.56 -16.80
CA ARG A 464 -20.69 35.92 -16.38
C ARG A 464 -19.92 36.69 -17.45
N VAL A 465 -19.50 35.99 -18.50
CA VAL A 465 -18.86 36.56 -19.68
C VAL A 465 -19.51 35.97 -20.93
N PRO A 466 -19.58 36.71 -22.04
CA PRO A 466 -20.03 36.16 -23.31
C PRO A 466 -19.20 34.92 -23.69
N GLN A 467 -19.90 33.85 -24.10
CA GLN A 467 -19.26 32.68 -24.69
C GLN A 467 -18.81 33.01 -26.12
N GLU A 468 -17.66 32.49 -26.54
CA GLU A 468 -17.17 32.65 -27.91
C GLU A 468 -18.11 31.95 -28.90
N GLU A 469 -18.34 32.55 -30.07
CA GLU A 469 -19.15 31.94 -31.13
C GLU A 469 -18.50 30.63 -31.64
N GLY A 470 -19.33 29.65 -32.01
CA GLY A 470 -18.89 28.35 -32.54
C GLY A 470 -19.31 27.17 -31.67
N SER A 471 -18.53 26.09 -31.70
CA SER A 471 -18.72 24.92 -30.83
C SER A 471 -17.56 24.77 -29.86
N ARG A 472 -17.86 24.23 -28.66
CA ARG A 472 -16.86 23.97 -27.63
C ARG A 472 -16.86 22.51 -27.18
N PRO A 473 -15.69 21.93 -26.85
CA PRO A 473 -15.61 20.60 -26.29
C PRO A 473 -16.09 20.60 -24.85
N VAL A 474 -17.06 19.74 -24.55
CA VAL A 474 -17.64 19.56 -23.22
C VAL A 474 -17.81 18.10 -22.88
N VAL A 475 -18.02 17.83 -21.59
CA VAL A 475 -18.65 16.63 -21.09
C VAL A 475 -19.92 16.97 -20.34
N GLU A 476 -20.83 16.01 -20.25
CA GLU A 476 -21.93 16.06 -19.28
C GLU A 476 -21.49 15.48 -17.94
N LEU A 477 -21.92 16.12 -16.86
CA LEU A 477 -21.67 15.72 -15.49
C LEU A 477 -22.98 15.34 -14.81
N ARG A 478 -22.95 14.26 -14.03
CA ARG A 478 -23.93 14.00 -12.98
C ARG A 478 -23.30 14.39 -11.65
N VAL A 479 -23.95 15.27 -10.90
CA VAL A 479 -23.55 15.61 -9.54
C VAL A 479 -23.87 14.42 -8.63
N ASP A 480 -22.86 13.81 -8.02
CA ASP A 480 -23.01 12.71 -7.08
C ASP A 480 -23.15 13.24 -5.64
N GLN A 481 -22.41 14.30 -5.29
CA GLN A 481 -22.50 15.02 -4.02
C GLN A 481 -22.45 16.52 -4.26
N ASN A 482 -23.45 17.25 -3.76
CA ASN A 482 -23.56 18.70 -3.93
C ASN A 482 -23.15 19.39 -2.62
N LEU A 483 -22.10 20.21 -2.65
CA LEU A 483 -21.49 20.87 -1.49
C LEU A 483 -21.55 22.40 -1.64
N TRP A 484 -22.55 22.92 -2.36
CA TRP A 484 -22.59 24.34 -2.73
C TRP A 484 -22.73 25.28 -1.51
N ASP A 485 -23.41 24.85 -0.45
CA ASP A 485 -23.65 25.59 0.80
C ASP A 485 -22.65 25.26 1.91
N THR A 486 -22.08 24.06 1.89
CA THR A 486 -21.00 23.61 2.79
C THR A 486 -19.76 23.17 2.01
N PRO A 487 -19.07 24.08 1.29
CA PRO A 487 -17.91 23.71 0.49
C PRO A 487 -16.72 23.33 1.37
N ILE A 488 -15.92 22.39 0.88
CA ILE A 488 -14.66 22.03 1.54
C ILE A 488 -13.58 22.96 0.99
N LEU A 489 -13.24 23.98 1.78
CA LEU A 489 -12.32 25.04 1.38
C LEU A 489 -10.87 24.55 1.42
N GLN A 490 -10.04 25.11 0.54
CA GLN A 490 -8.61 24.77 0.45
C GLN A 490 -7.87 24.90 1.79
N GLU A 491 -8.21 25.94 2.57
CA GLU A 491 -7.64 26.17 3.90
C GLU A 491 -7.97 25.06 4.90
N SER A 492 -9.13 24.41 4.76
CA SER A 492 -9.56 23.32 5.66
C SER A 492 -8.84 22.00 5.43
N ILE A 493 -8.20 21.85 4.26
CA ILE A 493 -7.50 20.62 3.86
C ILE A 493 -5.98 20.83 3.71
N ALA A 494 -5.46 22.02 4.03
CA ALA A 494 -4.07 22.39 3.77
C ALA A 494 -3.05 21.48 4.48
N ASP A 495 -3.42 20.94 5.64
CA ASP A 495 -2.58 20.04 6.44
C ASP A 495 -2.71 18.56 6.03
N ASN A 496 -3.58 18.23 5.07
CA ASN A 496 -3.76 16.87 4.59
C ASN A 496 -2.69 16.53 3.52
N PRO A 497 -1.90 15.44 3.67
CA PRO A 497 -0.89 15.03 2.69
C PRO A 497 -1.42 14.86 1.27
N ALA A 498 -2.64 14.34 1.09
CA ALA A 498 -3.25 14.16 -0.23
C ALA A 498 -3.52 15.51 -0.92
N ALA A 499 -3.78 16.57 -0.14
CA ALA A 499 -4.01 17.92 -0.65
C ALA A 499 -2.74 18.58 -1.18
N ALA A 500 -1.55 18.20 -0.68
CA ALA A 500 -0.27 18.80 -1.08
C ALA A 500 0.05 18.60 -2.58
N ALA A 501 -0.44 17.51 -3.17
CA ALA A 501 -0.28 17.19 -4.59
C ALA A 501 -1.48 17.61 -5.46
N LEU A 502 -2.51 18.25 -4.88
CA LEU A 502 -3.71 18.63 -5.61
C LEU A 502 -3.38 19.75 -6.60
N LYS A 503 -3.76 19.57 -7.87
CA LYS A 503 -3.47 20.53 -8.96
C LYS A 503 -4.43 21.73 -8.99
N ALA A 504 -5.12 21.99 -7.88
CA ALA A 504 -6.02 23.12 -7.70
C ALA A 504 -5.24 24.46 -7.78
N GLY A 505 -5.88 25.51 -8.27
CA GLY A 505 -5.32 26.86 -8.38
C GLY A 505 -4.36 27.07 -9.56
N LEU A 506 -4.00 26.02 -10.31
CA LEU A 506 -3.19 26.14 -11.51
C LEU A 506 -3.98 26.77 -12.68
N GLN A 507 -3.28 27.35 -13.65
CA GLN A 507 -3.92 27.87 -14.85
C GLN A 507 -4.50 26.74 -15.71
N GLY A 508 -5.83 26.72 -15.85
CA GLY A 508 -6.55 25.72 -16.64
C GLY A 508 -7.87 25.28 -16.00
N THR A 509 -8.54 24.36 -16.70
CA THR A 509 -9.90 23.90 -16.36
C THR A 509 -9.98 22.42 -16.03
N ASN A 510 -9.11 21.58 -16.60
CA ASN A 510 -9.13 20.13 -16.40
C ASN A 510 -7.72 19.66 -16.01
N PHE A 511 -7.60 19.01 -14.86
CA PHE A 511 -6.35 18.46 -14.35
C PHE A 511 -6.56 17.03 -13.90
N SER A 512 -5.55 16.17 -14.07
CA SER A 512 -5.61 14.83 -13.48
C SER A 512 -5.53 14.91 -11.95
N ALA A 513 -6.35 14.10 -11.31
CA ALA A 513 -6.32 13.80 -9.89
C ALA A 513 -6.13 12.29 -9.69
N ASN A 514 -6.02 11.84 -8.45
CA ASN A 514 -6.06 10.43 -8.08
C ASN A 514 -7.25 10.15 -7.15
N ARG A 515 -7.44 8.89 -6.77
CA ARG A 515 -8.56 8.49 -5.92
C ARG A 515 -8.45 9.08 -4.52
N GLU A 516 -7.25 9.05 -3.94
CA GLU A 516 -7.00 9.58 -2.59
C GLU A 516 -7.39 11.07 -2.49
N GLN A 517 -7.06 11.86 -3.52
CA GLN A 517 -7.46 13.26 -3.64
C GLN A 517 -8.97 13.44 -3.77
N TYR A 518 -9.67 12.51 -4.44
CA TYR A 518 -11.12 12.55 -4.57
C TYR A 518 -11.81 12.17 -3.27
N GLU A 519 -11.32 11.14 -2.57
CA GLU A 519 -11.86 10.64 -1.30
C GLU A 519 -11.55 11.55 -0.10
N LEU A 520 -10.71 12.58 -0.29
CA LEU A 520 -10.53 13.66 0.68
C LEU A 520 -11.80 14.49 0.91
N PHE A 521 -12.67 14.54 -0.09
CA PHE A 521 -13.90 15.33 -0.12
C PHE A 521 -15.12 14.43 0.01
#